data_AF-A0A0D3EZF3-F1
#
_entry.id   AF-A0A0D3EZF3-F1
#
_cell.length_a   1.000
_cell.length_b   1.000
_cell.length_c   1.000
_cell.angle_alpha   90.00
_cell.angle_beta   90.00
_cell.angle_gamma   90.00
#
_symmetry.space_group_name_H-M   'P 1'
#
loop_
_entity.id
_entity.type
_entity.pdbx_description
1 polymer ?
#
loop_
_entity_poly.entity_id
_entity_poly.type
_entity_poly.pdbx_seq_one_letter_code
_entity_poly.pdbx_strand_id
1 'polypeptide(L)'
;MSLITDESPRDCSSYKHQHHHRAIHGRRISRRALVVASSAVVSLASLSLILWLVLRPSPPRFSLLAATTTANDSASVVAINAAFAARNPNSHAAVLYDRLQASASYAGLPLTAPSPLIPPFLPQQGQGDAMLSASLTSPPAAAAVAGGRALLRLRVEGQLRWKVAAWVTGRHALTVDCIAVVELQPTPTPSPSAIVGVLQPQDQAGSRCSTTVA
;
A
#
# COMPACT_ATOMS: atom_id res chain seq x y z
N MET A 1 11.64 -26.65 104.75
CA MET A 1 10.79 -26.69 103.54
C MET A 1 11.61 -26.16 102.38
N SER A 2 11.91 -26.98 101.37
CA SER A 2 12.52 -26.53 100.13
C SER A 2 11.92 -27.36 99.00
N LEU A 3 11.20 -26.69 98.10
CA LEU A 3 10.52 -27.30 96.96
C LEU A 3 11.52 -27.35 95.80
N ILE A 4 11.84 -28.55 95.34
CA ILE A 4 12.56 -28.76 94.09
C ILE A 4 11.51 -28.87 92.99
N THR A 5 11.45 -27.88 92.12
CA THR A 5 10.68 -27.93 90.86
C THR A 5 11.58 -28.45 89.75
N ASP A 6 11.27 -29.64 89.27
CA ASP A 6 11.91 -30.29 88.13
C ASP A 6 11.29 -29.73 86.84
N GLU A 7 12.06 -28.95 86.06
CA GLU A 7 11.62 -28.45 84.75
C GLU A 7 12.20 -29.36 83.65
N SER A 8 11.32 -30.13 83.02
CA SER A 8 11.63 -31.06 81.94
C SER A 8 12.29 -30.34 80.74
N PRO A 9 13.35 -30.91 80.12
CA PRO A 9 14.03 -30.28 78.99
C PRO A 9 13.09 -30.06 77.80
N ARG A 10 13.04 -28.82 77.28
CA ARG A 10 12.34 -28.48 76.04
C ARG A 10 13.11 -29.02 74.84
N ASP A 11 12.45 -29.85 74.04
CA ASP A 11 12.95 -30.35 72.76
C ASP A 11 13.14 -29.20 71.73
N CYS A 12 14.39 -28.98 71.31
CA CYS A 12 14.79 -27.92 70.38
C CYS A 12 14.81 -28.32 68.88
N SER A 13 14.26 -29.47 68.51
CA SER A 13 14.42 -30.04 67.15
C SER A 13 13.39 -29.55 66.11
N SER A 14 12.31 -28.87 66.52
CA SER A 14 11.17 -28.58 65.64
C SER A 14 11.31 -27.32 64.76
N TYR A 15 12.18 -26.36 65.13
CA TYR A 15 12.21 -25.05 64.45
C TYR A 15 12.87 -25.06 63.05
N LYS A 16 13.74 -26.05 62.78
CA LYS A 16 14.58 -26.03 61.56
C LYS A 16 13.87 -26.57 60.31
N HIS A 17 12.89 -27.48 60.47
CA HIS A 17 12.15 -28.03 59.32
C HIS A 17 11.16 -27.03 58.72
N GLN A 18 10.54 -26.18 59.54
CA GLN A 18 9.44 -25.33 59.10
C GLN A 18 9.90 -24.18 58.17
N HIS A 19 11.12 -23.67 58.36
CA HIS A 19 11.70 -22.62 57.49
C HIS A 19 12.12 -23.14 56.12
N HIS A 20 12.64 -24.37 56.03
CA HIS A 20 13.04 -24.95 54.74
C HIS A 20 11.85 -25.26 53.82
N HIS A 21 10.72 -25.72 54.38
CA HIS A 21 9.51 -25.99 53.58
C HIS A 21 8.88 -24.72 53.01
N ARG A 22 8.88 -23.60 53.75
CA ARG A 22 8.35 -22.31 53.26
C ARG A 22 9.19 -21.71 52.13
N ALA A 23 10.52 -21.77 52.23
CA ALA A 23 11.41 -21.24 51.18
C ALA A 23 11.27 -22.00 49.85
N ILE A 24 11.11 -23.33 49.90
CA ILE A 24 10.94 -24.18 48.70
C ILE A 24 9.57 -23.94 48.06
N HIS A 25 8.50 -23.81 48.85
CA HIS A 25 7.16 -23.53 48.33
C HIS A 25 7.06 -22.14 47.68
N GLY A 26 7.62 -21.10 48.31
CA GLY A 26 7.64 -19.74 47.75
C GLY A 26 8.37 -19.67 46.39
N ARG A 27 9.50 -20.38 46.27
CA ARG A 27 10.30 -20.44 45.04
C ARG A 27 9.62 -21.22 43.90
N ARG A 28 8.74 -22.18 44.23
CA ARG A 28 7.92 -22.90 43.23
C ARG A 28 6.72 -22.08 42.77
N ILE A 29 6.06 -21.35 43.67
CA ILE A 29 4.94 -20.45 43.34
C ILE A 29 5.43 -19.30 42.47
N SER A 30 6.59 -18.68 42.80
CA SER A 30 7.17 -17.62 41.97
C SER A 30 7.60 -18.12 40.58
N ARG A 31 8.16 -19.33 40.47
CA ARG A 31 8.45 -19.94 39.16
C ARG A 31 7.19 -20.21 38.34
N ARG A 32 6.11 -20.72 38.96
CA ARG A 32 4.82 -20.93 38.26
C ARG A 32 4.19 -19.60 37.83
N ALA A 33 4.22 -18.59 38.70
CA ALA A 33 3.74 -17.25 38.37
C ALA A 33 4.54 -16.62 37.22
N LEU A 34 5.88 -16.77 37.21
CA LEU A 34 6.74 -16.32 36.11
C LEU A 34 6.41 -17.04 34.80
N VAL A 35 6.17 -18.35 34.82
CA VAL A 35 5.78 -19.11 33.63
C VAL A 35 4.44 -18.61 33.11
N VAL A 36 3.43 -18.47 33.96
CA VAL A 36 2.10 -17.96 33.57
C VAL A 36 2.17 -16.54 33.02
N ALA A 37 2.91 -15.66 33.69
CA ALA A 37 3.13 -14.29 33.24
C ALA A 37 3.83 -14.25 31.87
N SER A 38 4.91 -15.04 31.70
CA SER A 38 5.63 -15.13 30.43
C SER A 38 4.75 -15.68 29.30
N SER A 39 3.93 -16.72 29.57
CA SER A 39 3.01 -17.26 28.57
C SER A 39 1.93 -16.25 28.20
N ALA A 40 1.43 -15.45 29.16
CA ALA A 40 0.45 -14.42 28.90
C ALA A 40 1.04 -13.30 28.03
N VAL A 41 2.27 -12.86 28.33
CA VAL A 41 2.99 -11.86 27.53
C VAL A 41 3.23 -12.36 26.10
N VAL A 42 3.71 -13.60 25.95
CA VAL A 42 3.93 -14.21 24.62
C VAL A 42 2.60 -14.34 23.86
N SER A 43 1.52 -14.72 24.54
CA SER A 43 0.20 -14.84 23.91
C SER A 43 -0.33 -13.49 23.44
N LEU A 44 -0.21 -12.44 24.26
CA LEU A 44 -0.60 -11.08 23.89
C LEU A 44 0.26 -10.52 22.74
N ALA A 45 1.57 -10.77 22.77
CA ALA A 45 2.48 -10.39 21.70
C ALA A 45 2.18 -11.13 20.39
N SER A 46 1.83 -12.41 20.47
CA SER A 46 1.41 -13.19 19.30
C SER A 46 0.09 -12.67 18.73
N LEU A 47 -0.90 -12.40 19.57
CA LEU A 47 -2.19 -11.86 19.14
C LEU A 47 -2.03 -10.49 18.46
N SER A 48 -1.23 -9.59 19.04
CA SER A 48 -0.98 -8.27 18.46
C SER A 48 -0.24 -8.37 17.13
N LEU A 49 0.70 -9.30 16.99
CA LEU A 49 1.43 -9.56 15.75
C LEU A 49 0.52 -10.14 14.66
N ILE A 50 -0.37 -11.07 15.01
CA ILE A 50 -1.38 -11.61 14.07
C ILE A 50 -2.32 -10.49 13.62
N LEU A 51 -2.83 -9.71 14.58
CA LEU A 51 -3.73 -8.59 14.29
C LEU A 51 -3.05 -7.58 13.36
N TRP A 52 -1.79 -7.24 13.62
CA TRP A 52 -1.00 -6.36 12.77
C TRP A 52 -0.80 -6.92 11.37
N LEU A 53 -0.48 -8.22 11.23
CA LEU A 53 -0.31 -8.86 9.92
C LEU A 53 -1.61 -8.89 9.09
N VAL A 54 -2.74 -9.16 9.74
CA VAL A 54 -4.06 -9.24 9.07
C VAL A 54 -4.58 -7.86 8.67
N LEU A 55 -4.40 -6.85 9.54
CA LEU A 55 -4.86 -5.48 9.29
C LEU A 55 -3.88 -4.63 8.48
N ARG A 56 -2.68 -5.12 8.18
CA ARG A 56 -1.71 -4.38 7.37
C ARG A 56 -2.26 -4.25 5.94
N PRO A 57 -2.64 -3.04 5.50
CA PRO A 57 -3.15 -2.87 4.16
C PRO A 57 -2.02 -3.10 3.15
N SER A 58 -2.32 -3.85 2.10
CA SER A 58 -1.42 -4.04 0.95
C SER A 58 -1.64 -2.94 -0.09
N PRO A 59 -0.62 -2.49 -0.82
CA PRO A 59 -0.77 -1.41 -1.79
C PRO A 59 -1.73 -1.80 -2.93
N PRO A 60 -2.53 -0.83 -3.46
CA PRO A 60 -3.38 -1.08 -4.61
C PRO A 60 -2.53 -1.38 -5.86
N ARG A 61 -3.07 -2.17 -6.79
CA ARG A 61 -2.43 -2.51 -8.07
C ARG A 61 -3.01 -1.65 -9.17
N PHE A 62 -2.16 -0.92 -9.88
CA PHE A 62 -2.56 -0.15 -11.06
C PHE A 62 -2.18 -0.88 -12.33
N SER A 63 -3.03 -0.79 -13.35
CA SER A 63 -2.74 -1.23 -14.71
C SER A 63 -3.17 -0.17 -15.71
N LEU A 64 -2.38 0.02 -16.76
CA LEU A 64 -2.74 0.89 -17.88
C LEU A 64 -3.60 0.10 -18.85
N LEU A 65 -4.83 0.54 -19.08
CA LEU A 65 -5.78 -0.11 -19.99
C LEU A 65 -5.58 0.34 -21.43
N ALA A 66 -5.49 1.64 -21.61
CA ALA A 66 -5.31 2.26 -22.91
C ALA A 66 -4.63 3.61 -22.72
N ALA A 67 -3.86 4.04 -23.71
CA ALA A 67 -3.54 5.44 -23.89
C ALA A 67 -3.65 5.76 -25.37
N THR A 68 -4.24 6.91 -25.67
CA THR A 68 -4.34 7.44 -27.02
C THR A 68 -3.68 8.80 -27.07
N THR A 69 -2.89 9.03 -28.10
CA THR A 69 -2.19 10.29 -28.31
C THR A 69 -2.75 10.96 -29.55
N THR A 70 -3.43 12.10 -29.40
CA THR A 70 -3.90 12.93 -30.51
C THR A 70 -3.01 14.15 -30.63
N ALA A 71 -2.25 14.28 -31.71
CA ALA A 71 -1.48 15.49 -32.01
C ALA A 71 -2.28 16.39 -32.94
N ASN A 72 -2.27 17.69 -32.68
CA ASN A 72 -2.85 18.69 -33.57
C ASN A 72 -1.71 19.46 -34.26
N ASP A 73 -1.50 19.22 -35.56
CA ASP A 73 -0.43 19.83 -36.37
C ASP A 73 -0.46 21.36 -36.32
N SER A 74 -1.65 21.94 -36.20
CA SER A 74 -1.85 23.40 -36.17
C SER A 74 -1.35 24.08 -34.89
N ALA A 75 -1.24 23.34 -33.79
CA ALA A 75 -0.91 23.89 -32.47
C ALA A 75 0.36 23.27 -31.87
N SER A 76 0.96 22.25 -32.49
CA SER A 76 2.08 21.45 -31.95
C SER A 76 1.82 20.85 -30.56
N VAL A 77 0.54 20.75 -30.19
CA VAL A 77 0.05 20.18 -28.92
C VAL A 77 -0.27 18.71 -29.13
N VAL A 78 0.26 17.86 -28.25
CA VAL A 78 -0.10 16.45 -28.13
C VAL A 78 -1.01 16.30 -26.93
N ALA A 79 -2.23 15.82 -27.16
CA ALA A 79 -3.15 15.40 -26.10
C ALA A 79 -3.03 13.89 -25.89
N ILE A 80 -2.83 13.47 -24.64
CA ILE A 80 -2.72 12.07 -24.23
C ILE A 80 -3.91 11.73 -23.34
N ASN A 81 -4.76 10.82 -23.79
CA ASN A 81 -5.85 10.29 -22.98
C ASN A 81 -5.46 8.91 -22.49
N ALA A 82 -5.21 8.78 -21.19
CA ALA A 82 -4.83 7.51 -20.55
C ALA A 82 -5.95 7.00 -19.65
N ALA A 83 -6.26 5.71 -19.76
CA ALA A 83 -7.18 4.99 -18.92
C ALA A 83 -6.41 4.02 -18.02
N PHE A 84 -6.56 4.16 -16.71
CA PHE A 84 -5.97 3.28 -15.70
C PHE A 84 -7.06 2.44 -15.04
N ALA A 85 -6.75 1.19 -14.70
CA ALA A 85 -7.52 0.37 -13.79
C ALA A 85 -6.78 0.29 -12.45
N ALA A 86 -7.44 0.67 -11.36
CA ALA A 86 -6.93 0.53 -10.00
C ALA A 86 -7.66 -0.61 -9.30
N ARG A 87 -6.92 -1.67 -8.95
CA ARG A 87 -7.40 -2.85 -8.23
C ARG A 87 -6.97 -2.79 -6.78
N ASN A 88 -7.93 -2.88 -5.87
CA ASN A 88 -7.65 -3.01 -4.44
C ASN A 88 -7.67 -4.50 -4.04
N PRO A 89 -6.53 -5.12 -3.71
CA PRO A 89 -6.49 -6.51 -3.26
C PRO A 89 -7.01 -6.72 -1.82
N ASN A 90 -7.24 -5.63 -1.05
CA ASN A 90 -7.69 -5.74 0.33
C ASN A 90 -9.22 -5.89 0.41
N SER A 91 -9.69 -6.99 0.98
CA SER A 91 -11.12 -7.23 1.21
C SER A 91 -11.67 -6.48 2.43
N HIS A 92 -10.83 -6.17 3.41
CA HIS A 92 -11.22 -5.57 4.69
C HIS A 92 -11.00 -4.04 4.77
N ALA A 93 -10.29 -3.47 3.79
CA ALA A 93 -9.94 -2.06 3.75
C ALA A 93 -10.31 -1.46 2.40
N ALA A 94 -11.11 -0.38 2.40
CA ALA A 94 -11.40 0.41 1.21
C ALA A 94 -10.33 1.50 1.02
N VAL A 95 -10.03 1.83 -0.24
CA VAL A 95 -9.10 2.91 -0.59
C VAL A 95 -9.89 4.16 -0.92
N LEU A 96 -9.58 5.26 -0.23
CA LEU A 96 -10.03 6.59 -0.60
C LEU A 96 -8.87 7.31 -1.29
N TYR A 97 -9.10 7.72 -2.52
CA TYR A 97 -8.12 8.46 -3.30
C TYR A 97 -8.37 9.97 -3.17
N ASP A 98 -7.34 10.70 -2.80
CA ASP A 98 -7.37 12.14 -2.62
C ASP A 98 -6.34 12.79 -3.57
N ARG A 99 -6.78 13.76 -4.39
CA ARG A 99 -5.90 14.60 -5.23
C ARG A 99 -4.95 13.80 -6.13
N LEU A 100 -5.46 12.81 -6.85
CA LEU A 100 -4.69 12.10 -7.87
C LEU A 100 -4.38 13.03 -9.05
N GLN A 101 -3.13 13.04 -9.50
CA GLN A 101 -2.65 13.78 -10.66
C GLN A 101 -1.82 12.85 -11.56
N ALA A 102 -2.03 12.93 -12.86
CA ALA A 102 -1.27 12.18 -13.87
C ALA A 102 -0.35 13.14 -14.60
N SER A 103 0.81 12.64 -14.98
CA SER A 103 1.75 13.29 -15.86
C SER A 103 2.34 12.25 -16.83
N ALA A 104 2.69 12.69 -18.03
CA ALA A 104 3.42 11.88 -18.98
C ALA A 104 4.80 12.47 -19.20
N SER A 105 5.79 11.60 -19.35
CA SER A 105 7.17 11.95 -19.66
C SER A 105 7.73 11.02 -20.72
N TYR A 106 8.66 11.53 -21.52
CA TYR A 106 9.37 10.81 -22.56
C TYR A 106 10.86 11.00 -22.35
N ALA A 107 11.62 9.91 -22.30
CA ALA A 107 13.07 9.93 -22.05
C ALA A 107 13.50 10.79 -20.83
N GLY A 108 12.63 10.90 -19.81
CA GLY A 108 12.88 11.72 -18.61
C GLY A 108 12.46 13.19 -18.72
N LEU A 109 12.02 13.65 -19.89
CA LEU A 109 11.48 14.99 -20.10
C LEU A 109 9.96 14.98 -19.91
N PRO A 110 9.39 15.88 -19.09
CA PRO A 110 7.94 15.97 -18.91
C PRO A 110 7.30 16.44 -20.22
N LEU A 111 6.39 15.62 -20.76
CA LEU A 111 5.62 15.99 -21.93
C LEU A 111 4.43 16.86 -21.56
N THR A 112 3.84 16.65 -20.39
CA THR A 112 2.58 17.27 -20.00
C THR A 112 2.63 17.78 -18.57
N ALA A 113 1.89 18.84 -18.29
CA ALA A 113 1.67 19.29 -16.91
C ALA A 113 0.85 18.25 -16.12
N PRO A 114 1.00 18.19 -14.79
CA PRO A 114 0.15 17.35 -13.94
C PRO A 114 -1.33 17.70 -14.11
N SER A 115 -2.15 16.72 -14.47
CA SER A 115 -3.60 16.88 -14.68
C SER A 115 -4.36 16.00 -13.68
N PRO A 116 -5.45 16.46 -13.08
CA PRO A 116 -6.20 15.67 -12.11
C PRO A 116 -6.78 14.39 -12.75
N LEU A 117 -6.62 13.24 -12.09
CA LEU A 117 -7.38 12.04 -12.46
C LEU A 117 -8.78 12.16 -11.88
N ILE A 118 -9.77 12.09 -12.76
CA ILE A 118 -11.16 12.08 -12.35
C ILE A 118 -11.62 10.62 -12.37
N PRO A 119 -12.00 10.03 -11.22
CA PRO A 119 -12.70 8.77 -11.22
C PRO A 119 -14.09 9.00 -11.83
N PRO A 120 -14.46 8.32 -12.94
CA PRO A 120 -15.78 8.44 -13.54
C PRO A 120 -16.85 7.92 -12.57
N PHE A 121 -16.54 6.89 -11.78
CA PHE A 121 -17.33 6.41 -10.65
C PHE A 121 -16.40 5.73 -9.65
N LEU A 122 -16.41 6.15 -8.38
CA LEU A 122 -15.78 5.36 -7.31
C LEU A 122 -16.70 4.16 -7.03
N PRO A 123 -16.28 2.91 -7.27
CA PRO A 123 -17.08 1.77 -6.85
C PRO A 123 -17.22 1.85 -5.33
N GLN A 124 -18.45 2.05 -4.89
CA GLN A 124 -18.83 1.92 -3.50
C GLN A 124 -18.57 0.45 -3.12
N GLN A 125 -17.57 0.24 -2.27
CA GLN A 125 -17.09 -1.05 -1.78
C GLN A 125 -16.25 -1.90 -2.75
N GLY A 126 -14.94 -1.95 -2.44
CA GLY A 126 -14.23 -3.21 -2.16
C GLY A 126 -13.93 -4.19 -3.30
N GLN A 127 -14.69 -4.21 -4.39
CA GLN A 127 -14.66 -5.31 -5.35
C GLN A 127 -14.85 -4.77 -6.78
N GLY A 128 -13.89 -3.98 -7.26
CA GLY A 128 -13.96 -3.49 -8.63
C GLY A 128 -12.71 -2.73 -9.06
N ASP A 129 -12.31 -2.96 -10.31
CA ASP A 129 -11.31 -2.17 -11.00
C ASP A 129 -11.88 -0.74 -11.13
N ALA A 130 -11.32 0.23 -10.41
CA ALA A 130 -11.68 1.63 -10.60
C ALA A 130 -11.01 2.12 -11.88
N MET A 131 -11.81 2.52 -12.86
CA MET A 131 -11.31 3.14 -14.08
C MET A 131 -10.95 4.58 -13.78
N LEU A 132 -9.81 5.08 -14.21
CA LEU A 132 -9.40 6.47 -14.04
C LEU A 132 -8.94 7.01 -15.39
N SER A 133 -9.48 8.14 -15.82
CA SER A 133 -9.09 8.79 -17.06
C SER A 133 -8.29 10.06 -16.77
N ALA A 134 -7.18 10.24 -17.47
CA ALA A 134 -6.42 11.48 -17.49
C ALA A 134 -6.32 11.99 -18.92
N SER A 135 -6.63 13.26 -19.11
CA SER A 135 -6.35 14.01 -20.34
C SER A 135 -5.18 14.95 -20.07
N LEU A 136 -4.08 14.73 -20.77
CA LEU A 136 -2.83 15.45 -20.60
C LEU A 136 -2.52 16.22 -21.87
N THR A 137 -2.15 17.50 -21.78
CA THR A 137 -1.78 18.33 -22.94
C THR A 137 -0.32 18.74 -22.86
N SER A 138 0.40 18.60 -23.98
CA SER A 138 1.80 18.99 -24.08
C SER A 138 1.98 20.44 -24.54
N PRO A 139 3.08 21.12 -24.13
CA PRO A 139 3.54 22.34 -24.79
C PRO A 139 3.89 22.08 -26.28
N PRO A 140 3.94 23.13 -27.11
CA PRO A 140 4.25 23.10 -28.55
C PRO A 140 5.62 22.50 -28.96
N ALA A 141 6.39 21.94 -28.05
CA ALA A 141 7.74 21.39 -28.32
C ALA A 141 7.80 19.84 -28.34
N ALA A 142 6.70 19.15 -28.01
CA ALA A 142 6.67 17.68 -27.95
C ALA A 142 6.21 17.01 -29.25
N ALA A 143 5.82 17.77 -30.27
CA ALA A 143 5.33 17.23 -31.54
C ALA A 143 6.44 16.57 -32.40
N ALA A 144 7.71 16.65 -31.99
CA ALA A 144 8.83 16.01 -32.67
C ALA A 144 9.06 14.55 -32.24
N VAL A 145 8.02 13.81 -31.84
CA VAL A 145 8.11 12.35 -31.77
C VAL A 145 7.96 11.82 -33.20
N ALA A 146 9.02 12.02 -33.97
CA ALA A 146 9.11 11.66 -35.38
C ALA A 146 8.86 10.16 -35.56
N GLY A 147 7.91 9.84 -36.45
CA GLY A 147 7.41 8.50 -36.81
C GLY A 147 8.24 7.32 -36.32
N GLY A 148 7.76 6.67 -35.27
CA GLY A 148 8.39 5.50 -34.66
C GLY A 148 7.69 5.02 -33.39
N ARG A 149 8.26 3.97 -32.77
CA ARG A 149 7.88 3.51 -31.43
C ARG A 149 8.48 4.45 -30.39
N ALA A 150 7.65 5.00 -29.50
CA ALA A 150 8.05 5.87 -28.42
C ALA A 150 7.75 5.22 -27.05
N LEU A 151 8.72 5.22 -26.15
CA LEU A 151 8.54 4.75 -24.78
C LEU A 151 8.07 5.90 -23.89
N LEU A 152 6.78 5.89 -23.55
CA LEU A 152 6.16 6.84 -22.64
C LEU A 152 6.18 6.31 -21.21
N ARG A 153 6.53 7.18 -20.28
CA ARG A 153 6.40 6.96 -18.84
C ARG A 153 5.25 7.80 -18.31
N LEU A 154 4.19 7.13 -17.91
CA LEU A 154 3.01 7.71 -17.28
C LEU A 154 3.17 7.59 -15.76
N ARG A 155 3.17 8.73 -15.08
CA ARG A 155 3.30 8.81 -13.63
C ARG A 155 2.04 9.37 -13.01
N VAL A 156 1.48 8.66 -12.04
CA VAL A 156 0.36 9.12 -11.23
C VAL A 156 0.84 9.37 -9.82
N GLU A 157 0.56 10.55 -9.29
CA GLU A 157 0.89 10.93 -7.93
C GLU A 157 -0.36 11.38 -7.18
N GLY A 158 -0.40 11.19 -5.87
CA GLY A 158 -1.48 11.72 -5.06
C GLY A 158 -1.43 11.24 -3.63
N GLN A 159 -2.58 11.26 -2.98
CA GLN A 159 -2.72 10.80 -1.61
C GLN A 159 -3.78 9.70 -1.54
N LEU A 160 -3.57 8.75 -0.64
CA LEU A 160 -4.57 7.73 -0.33
C LEU A 160 -4.82 7.65 1.17
N ARG A 161 -6.01 7.20 1.52
CA ARG A 161 -6.42 6.92 2.89
C ARG A 161 -7.10 5.55 2.92
N TRP A 162 -6.76 4.75 3.91
CA TRP A 162 -7.41 3.45 4.11
C TRP A 162 -8.61 3.64 5.01
N LYS A 163 -9.75 3.08 4.62
CA LYS A 163 -10.93 2.97 5.47
C LYS A 163 -11.14 1.52 5.85
N VAL A 164 -10.95 1.22 7.13
CA VAL A 164 -11.14 -0.09 7.73
C VAL A 164 -12.39 -0.02 8.60
N ALA A 165 -13.47 -0.64 8.14
CA ALA A 165 -14.81 -0.50 8.75
C ALA A 165 -15.19 0.99 8.92
N ALA A 166 -15.30 1.47 10.17
CA ALA A 166 -15.65 2.85 10.52
C ALA A 166 -14.44 3.78 10.68
N TRP A 167 -13.20 3.25 10.67
CA TRP A 167 -11.98 4.01 10.95
C TRP A 167 -11.26 4.37 9.66
N VAL A 168 -10.82 5.62 9.54
CA VAL A 168 -10.03 6.10 8.41
C VAL A 168 -8.61 6.38 8.89
N THR A 169 -7.63 5.78 8.24
CA THR A 169 -6.21 6.01 8.55
C THR A 169 -5.77 7.42 8.16
N GLY A 170 -4.52 7.74 8.52
CA GLY A 170 -3.81 8.89 7.99
C GLY A 170 -3.66 8.87 6.47
N ARG A 171 -3.15 9.98 5.95
CA ARG A 171 -2.85 10.17 4.53
C ARG A 171 -1.51 9.53 4.22
N HIS A 172 -1.47 8.75 3.15
CA HIS A 172 -0.26 8.14 2.61
C HIS A 172 -0.02 8.69 1.22
N ALA A 173 1.23 8.92 0.85
CA ALA A 173 1.60 9.34 -0.49
C ALA A 173 1.51 8.13 -1.43
N LEU A 174 0.89 8.32 -2.60
CA LEU A 174 0.77 7.30 -3.64
C LEU A 174 1.54 7.75 -4.86
N THR A 175 2.42 6.88 -5.35
CA THR A 175 3.13 7.06 -6.62
C THR A 175 2.95 5.80 -7.46
N VAL A 176 2.49 5.97 -8.69
CA VAL A 176 2.36 4.91 -9.69
C VAL A 176 3.17 5.28 -10.91
N ASP A 177 4.06 4.38 -11.32
CA ASP A 177 4.87 4.52 -12.52
C ASP A 177 4.52 3.43 -13.51
N CYS A 178 3.93 3.80 -14.64
CA CYS A 178 3.62 2.89 -15.74
C CYS A 178 4.49 3.21 -16.96
N ILE A 179 5.06 2.18 -17.56
CA ILE A 179 5.80 2.29 -18.83
C ILE A 179 4.94 1.69 -19.94
N ALA A 180 4.83 2.42 -21.05
CA ALA A 180 4.10 1.98 -22.23
C ALA A 180 4.85 2.36 -23.50
N VAL A 181 4.75 1.51 -24.53
CA VAL A 181 5.31 1.77 -25.86
C VAL A 181 4.16 2.18 -26.77
N VAL A 182 4.21 3.41 -27.30
CA VAL A 182 3.24 3.92 -28.26
C VAL A 182 3.85 3.86 -29.66
N GLU A 183 3.11 3.33 -30.62
CA GLU A 183 3.45 3.49 -32.04
C GLU A 183 2.78 4.76 -32.56
N LEU A 184 3.58 5.72 -33.03
CA LEU A 184 3.06 6.92 -33.68
C LEU A 184 2.97 6.64 -35.18
N GLN A 185 1.80 6.22 -35.64
CA GLN A 185 1.55 6.02 -37.07
C GLN A 185 1.38 7.40 -37.75
N PRO A 186 2.17 7.73 -38.78
CA PRO A 186 1.83 8.83 -39.68
C PRO A 186 0.66 8.38 -40.57
N THR A 187 -0.51 9.00 -40.41
CA THR A 187 -1.67 8.71 -41.26
C THR A 187 -1.40 9.17 -42.70
N PRO A 188 -1.52 8.31 -43.72
CA PRO A 188 -1.56 8.79 -45.10
C PRO A 188 -2.97 9.33 -45.41
N THR A 189 -3.04 10.51 -46.04
CA THR A 189 -4.19 11.14 -46.75
C THR A 189 -5.27 11.91 -45.94
N PRO A 190 -5.97 12.89 -46.59
CA PRO A 190 -6.20 14.22 -46.06
C PRO A 190 -7.52 14.33 -45.29
N SER A 191 -7.42 14.32 -43.97
CA SER A 191 -8.49 14.72 -43.07
C SER A 191 -7.82 15.32 -41.84
N PRO A 192 -8.37 16.40 -41.23
CA PRO A 192 -7.67 17.18 -40.22
C PRO A 192 -7.19 16.26 -39.10
N SER A 193 -5.87 16.16 -39.02
CA SER A 193 -5.08 15.05 -38.54
C SER A 193 -5.42 14.65 -37.11
N ALA A 194 -5.90 13.41 -36.92
CA ALA A 194 -5.87 12.74 -35.63
C ALA A 194 -4.86 11.60 -35.72
N ILE A 195 -3.67 11.80 -35.12
CA ILE A 195 -2.83 10.66 -34.76
C ILE A 195 -3.63 9.84 -33.76
N VAL A 196 -3.83 8.54 -34.01
CA VAL A 196 -4.47 7.63 -33.06
C VAL A 196 -3.51 6.48 -32.83
N GLY A 197 -2.55 6.68 -31.93
CA GLY A 197 -1.78 5.57 -31.37
C GLY A 197 -2.64 4.86 -30.34
N VAL A 198 -3.21 3.70 -30.67
CA VAL A 198 -3.88 2.85 -29.67
C VAL A 198 -2.79 2.04 -28.99
N LEU A 199 -2.61 2.21 -27.68
CA LEU A 199 -1.89 1.22 -26.88
C LEU A 199 -2.67 -0.09 -26.92
N GLN A 200 -2.23 -1.05 -27.73
CA GLN A 200 -2.70 -2.42 -27.60
C GLN A 200 -2.12 -3.00 -26.30
N PRO A 201 -2.95 -3.58 -25.42
CA PRO A 201 -2.46 -4.33 -24.27
C PRO A 201 -1.81 -5.61 -24.81
N GLN A 202 -0.54 -5.53 -25.21
CA GLN A 202 0.20 -6.69 -25.67
C GLN A 202 0.50 -7.58 -24.45
N ASP A 203 -0.30 -8.65 -24.32
CA ASP A 203 -0.07 -9.86 -23.52
C ASP A 203 0.61 -9.67 -22.17
N GLN A 204 -0.10 -9.28 -21.09
CA GLN A 204 0.32 -9.35 -19.66
C GLN A 204 1.77 -8.94 -19.26
N ALA A 205 2.60 -8.48 -20.19
CA ALA A 205 4.05 -8.42 -20.11
C ALA A 205 4.56 -7.06 -20.62
N GLY A 206 3.75 -6.31 -21.38
CA GLY A 206 4.11 -5.02 -21.96
C GLY A 206 3.94 -3.80 -21.06
N SER A 207 2.95 -3.77 -20.15
CA SER A 207 2.74 -2.64 -19.23
C SER A 207 3.18 -3.00 -17.81
N ARG A 208 4.43 -2.70 -17.46
CA ARG A 208 4.88 -2.78 -16.06
C ARG A 208 4.48 -1.48 -15.35
N CYS A 209 3.46 -1.57 -14.52
CA CYS A 209 3.12 -0.53 -13.55
C CYS A 209 3.69 -0.91 -12.18
N SER A 210 4.49 -0.02 -11.60
CA SER A 210 4.96 -0.12 -10.22
C SER A 210 4.16 0.82 -9.35
N THR A 211 3.73 0.37 -8.19
CA THR A 211 2.98 1.19 -7.22
C THR A 211 3.73 1.25 -5.90
N THR A 212 3.96 2.46 -5.42
CA THR A 212 4.63 2.74 -4.16
C THR A 212 3.70 3.57 -3.27
N VAL A 213 3.57 3.15 -2.01
CA VAL A 213 2.80 3.85 -0.98
C VAL A 213 3.76 4.17 0.17
N ALA A 214 3.84 5.44 0.56
CA ALA A 214 4.72 5.94 1.61
C ALA A 214 3.92 6.65 2.72
#